data_AF-A0A2V1GZ90-F1
#
_entry.id   AF-A0A2V1GZ90-F1
#
_cell.length_a   1.000
_cell.length_b   1.000
_cell.length_c   1.000
_cell.angle_alpha   90.00
_cell.angle_beta   90.00
_cell.angle_gamma   90.00
#
_symmetry.space_group_name_H-M   'P 1'
#
loop_
_entity.id
_entity.type
_entity.pdbx_description
1 polymer ?
#
loop_
_entity_poly.entity_id
_entity_poly.type
_entity_poly.pdbx_seq_one_letter_code
_entity_poly.pdbx_strand_id
1 'polypeptide(L)' 'MNFHFDSFADFLAMGGYGYYVWIAYGVFAAVMVFNLLQPGFVRKSLMAEIRSRVRRKAREKTQAKGGQ' A
#
# COMPACT_ATOMS: atom_id res chain seq x y z
N MET A 1 -45.64 13.61 -11.37
CA MET A 1 -44.19 13.85 -11.38
C MET A 1 -43.55 12.65 -10.71
N ASN A 2 -43.03 11.70 -11.49
CA ASN A 2 -42.37 10.50 -10.96
C ASN A 2 -40.87 10.73 -10.98
N PHE A 3 -40.24 10.65 -9.81
CA PHE A 3 -38.80 10.75 -9.64
C PHE A 3 -38.19 9.38 -9.94
N HIS A 4 -37.61 9.21 -11.14
CA HIS A 4 -37.00 7.95 -11.61
C HIS A 4 -35.58 7.78 -11.06
N PHE A 5 -35.45 7.52 -9.77
CA PHE A 5 -34.22 6.98 -9.19
C PHE A 5 -34.56 5.66 -8.51
N ASP A 6 -34.96 4.67 -9.31
CA ASP A 6 -35.48 3.39 -8.82
C ASP A 6 -34.37 2.44 -8.31
N SER A 7 -33.08 2.78 -8.48
CA SER A 7 -32.00 1.88 -8.05
C SER A 7 -30.63 2.54 -7.84
N PHE A 8 -29.80 1.90 -7.01
CA PHE A 8 -28.37 2.23 -6.84
C PHE A 8 -27.59 2.16 -8.17
N ALA A 9 -28.06 1.32 -9.10
CA ALA A 9 -27.54 1.23 -10.46
C ALA A 9 -27.78 2.51 -11.28
N ASP A 10 -28.93 3.17 -11.15
CA ASP A 10 -29.21 4.46 -11.80
C ASP A 10 -28.43 5.62 -11.18
N PHE A 11 -28.10 5.51 -9.90
CA PHE A 11 -27.18 6.46 -9.24
C PHE A 11 -25.74 6.29 -9.76
N LEU A 12 -25.30 5.05 -9.98
CA LEU A 12 -24.03 4.75 -10.64
C LEU A 12 -24.02 5.13 -12.12
N ALA A 13 -25.17 5.07 -12.78
CA ALA A 13 -25.30 5.26 -14.22
C ALA A 13 -25.90 6.62 -14.61
N MET A 14 -26.12 7.55 -13.66
CA MET A 14 -26.77 8.87 -13.81
C MET A 14 -26.67 9.41 -15.24
N GLY A 15 -27.64 9.06 -16.09
CA GLY A 15 -27.76 9.48 -17.48
C GLY A 15 -26.51 9.31 -18.38
N GLY A 16 -25.59 8.38 -18.08
CA GLY A 16 -24.39 8.10 -18.88
C GLY A 16 -23.08 8.72 -18.37
N TYR A 17 -23.10 9.55 -17.32
CA TYR A 17 -21.89 10.26 -16.83
C TYR A 17 -21.22 9.64 -15.60
N GLY A 18 -21.89 8.73 -14.90
CA GLY A 18 -21.33 8.15 -13.67
C GLY A 18 -20.01 7.41 -13.88
N TYR A 19 -19.78 6.85 -15.08
CA TYR A 19 -18.50 6.23 -15.44
C TYR A 19 -17.30 7.18 -15.26
N TYR A 20 -17.43 8.44 -15.70
CA TYR A 20 -16.34 9.42 -15.59
C TYR A 20 -16.03 9.77 -14.14
N VAL A 21 -17.07 9.86 -13.30
CA VAL A 21 -16.95 10.15 -11.87
C VAL A 21 -16.22 9.01 -11.17
N TRP A 22 -16.62 7.77 -11.41
CA TRP A 22 -15.98 6.60 -10.80
C TRP A 22 -14.54 6.39 -11.27
N ILE A 23 -14.22 6.68 -12.53
CA ILE A 23 -12.83 6.63 -13.01
C ILE A 23 -11.99 7.72 -12.34
N ALA A 24 -12.50 8.94 -12.19
CA ALA A 24 -11.79 10.01 -11.47
C ALA A 24 -11.52 9.63 -10.01
N TYR A 25 -12.53 9.11 -9.30
CA TYR A 25 -12.36 8.60 -7.93
C TYR A 25 -11.44 7.38 -7.87
N GLY A 26 -11.50 6.49 -8.86
CA GLY A 26 -10.66 5.31 -8.97
C GLY A 26 -9.18 5.67 -9.15
N VAL A 27 -8.88 6.64 -10.02
CA VAL A 27 -7.52 7.16 -10.20
C VAL A 27 -7.02 7.83 -8.92
N PHE A 28 -7.84 8.66 -8.28
CA PHE A 28 -7.49 9.28 -7.00
C PHE A 28 -7.18 8.22 -5.91
N ALA A 29 -8.06 7.24 -5.75
CA ALA A 29 -7.88 6.15 -4.80
C ALA A 29 -6.63 5.31 -5.12
N ALA A 30 -6.36 5.03 -6.39
CA ALA A 30 -5.16 4.31 -6.82
C ALA A 30 -3.89 5.08 -6.46
N VAL A 31 -3.85 6.39 -6.70
CA VAL A 31 -2.71 7.25 -6.31
C VAL A 31 -2.54 7.26 -4.79
N MET A 32 -3.63 7.37 -4.03
CA MET A 32 -3.60 7.36 -2.57
C MET A 32 -3.05 6.03 -2.03
N VAL A 33 -3.56 4.89 -2.53
CA VAL A 33 -3.06 3.56 -2.15
C VAL A 33 -1.61 3.37 -2.55
N PHE A 34 -1.23 3.80 -3.76
CA PHE A 34 0.15 3.73 -4.21
C PHE A 34 1.09 4.52 -3.29
N ASN A 35 0.68 5.73 -2.90
CA ASN A 35 1.43 6.57 -1.96
C ASN A 35 1.52 5.93 -0.56
N LEU A 36 0.46 5.26 -0.11
CA LEU A 36 0.45 4.52 1.18
C LEU A 36 1.31 3.25 1.15
N LEU A 37 1.39 2.58 -0.01
CA LEU A 37 2.15 1.34 -0.15
C LEU A 37 3.65 1.60 -0.34
N GLN A 38 4.04 2.76 -0.88
CA GLN A 38 5.45 3.20 -1.01
C GLN A 38 6.28 3.00 0.29
N PRO A 39 5.86 3.51 1.47
CA PRO A 39 6.62 3.31 2.71
C PRO A 39 6.59 1.86 3.20
N GLY A 40 5.53 1.11 2.90
CA GLY A 40 5.40 -0.31 3.26
C GLY A 40 6.43 -1.20 2.56
N PHE A 41 6.68 -0.96 1.26
CA PHE A 41 7.66 -1.71 0.49
C PHE A 41 9.10 -1.38 0.89
N VAL A 42 9.42 -0.11 1.14
CA VAL A 42 10.78 0.33 1.54
C VAL A 42 11.15 -0.12 2.95
N ARG A 43 10.19 -0.17 3.89
CA ARG A 43 10.46 -0.70 5.24
C ARG A 43 10.87 -2.17 5.23
N LYS A 44 10.35 -2.96 4.29
CA LYS A 44 10.64 -4.40 4.19
C LYS A 44 12.09 -4.67 3.80
N SER A 45 12.65 -3.87 2.88
CA SER A 45 14.05 -4.00 2.47
C SER A 45 15.02 -3.54 3.57
N LEU A 46 14.75 -2.42 4.23
CA LEU A 46 15.57 -1.92 5.35
C LEU A 46 15.61 -2.90 6.52
N MET A 47 14.48 -3.49 6.90
CA MET A 47 14.43 -4.50 7.97
C MET A 47 15.16 -5.80 7.59
N ALA A 48 15.17 -6.19 6.31
CA ALA A 48 15.96 -7.32 5.85
C ALA A 48 17.47 -7.04 5.98
N GLU A 49 17.90 -5.83 5.64
CA GLU A 49 19.30 -5.43 5.73
C GLU A 49 19.79 -5.36 7.19
N ILE A 50 19.01 -4.76 8.10
CA ILE A 50 19.34 -4.70 9.53
C ILE A 50 19.52 -6.10 10.13
N ARG A 51 18.63 -7.05 9.81
CA ARG A 51 18.75 -8.44 10.27
C ARG A 51 20.05 -9.11 9.82
N SER A 52 20.49 -8.85 8.59
CA SER A 52 21.74 -9.41 8.07
C SER A 52 22.97 -8.87 8.83
N ARG A 53 22.98 -7.58 9.14
CA ARG A 53 24.07 -6.90 9.86
C ARG A 53 24.16 -7.35 11.33
N VAL A 54 23.03 -7.54 12.00
CA VAL A 54 22.98 -8.04 13.39
C VAL A 54 23.56 -9.45 13.48
N ARG A 55 23.26 -10.33 12.52
CA ARG A 55 23.80 -11.69 12.50
C ARG A 55 25.32 -11.74 12.33
N ARG A 56 25.93 -10.84 11.56
CA ARG A 56 27.39 -10.77 11.42
C ARG A 56 28.07 -10.32 12.72
N LYS A 57 27.57 -9.24 13.34
CA LYS A 57 28.12 -8.74 14.61
C LYS A 57 28.00 -9.75 15.77
N ALA A 58 26.95 -10.59 15.76
CA ALA A 58 26.80 -11.64 16.76
C ALA A 58 27.92 -12.70 16.66
N ARG A 59 28.33 -13.10 15.45
CA ARG A 59 29.41 -14.09 15.25
C ARG A 59 30.79 -13.54 15.63
N GLU A 60 31.06 -12.27 15.32
CA GLU A 60 32.30 -11.60 15.70
C GLU A 60 32.45 -11.51 17.23
N LYS A 61 31.36 -11.20 17.96
CA LYS A 61 31.38 -11.18 19.44
C LYS A 61 31.60 -12.56 20.06
N THR A 62 31.06 -13.62 19.47
CA THR A 62 31.26 -14.99 19.98
C THR A 62 32.68 -15.50 19.72
N GLN A 63 33.30 -15.14 18.59
CA GLN A 63 34.69 -15.50 18.31
C GLN A 63 35.69 -14.69 19.17
N ALA A 64 35.44 -13.40 19.39
CA ALA A 64 36.31 -12.58 20.25
C ALA A 64 36.28 -13.00 21.74
N LYS A 65 35.25 -13.74 22.17
CA LYS A 65 35.11 -14.23 23.55
C LYS A 65 35.51 -15.69 23.74
N GLY A 66 35.76 -16.45 22.67
CA GLY A 66 36.14 -17.87 22.72
C GLY A 66 37.64 -18.13 22.57
N GLY A 67 38.46 -17.08 22.47
CA GLY A 67 39.92 -17.16 22.34
C GLY A 67 40.69 -16.52 23.50
N GLN A 68 40.04 -16.31 24.65
CA GLN A 68 40.66 -15.78 25.86
C GLN A 68 40.52 -16.79 27.01
#